data_AF-A0AAV8Y7U0-F1
#
_entry.id   AF-A0AAV8Y7U0-F1
#
_cell.length_a   1.000
_cell.length_b   1.000
_cell.length_c   1.000
_cell.angle_alpha   90.00
_cell.angle_beta   90.00
_cell.angle_gamma   90.00
#
_symmetry.space_group_name_H-M   'P 1'
#
loop_
_entity.id
_entity.type
_entity.pdbx_description
1 polymer ?
#
loop_
_entity_poly.entity_id
_entity_poly.type
_entity_poly.pdbx_seq_one_letter_code
_entity_poly.pdbx_strand_id
1 'polypeptide(L)'
;MDEKTSSEDSSSDYSTESSEDDGMETAQINGFKIQLPQGLCERQDIFKELFTTEVWNSLSDVHRQHLQTFLPNFPENDELEKTKTLQRLFDLDVFKFNSPLVKFHNDLKAGYFRPDIARMRKIINKAEKKEAKYRYKTYREQLKHEVIESQAKLLNQIRNLPPGVEPRPEKRKMKIILKALQSHYRENKKDTSTV
;
A
#
# COMPACT_ATOMS: atom_id res chain seq x y z
N MET A 1 9.82 24.19 34.20
CA MET A 1 10.10 24.76 32.88
C MET A 1 11.45 24.19 32.50
N ASP A 2 11.48 23.06 31.81
CA ASP A 2 12.70 22.53 31.20
C ASP A 2 12.27 21.85 29.89
N GLU A 3 12.29 22.63 28.82
CA GLU A 3 12.24 22.12 27.45
C GLU A 3 13.57 21.46 27.14
N LYS A 4 13.53 20.20 26.69
CA LYS A 4 14.67 19.56 26.05
C LYS A 4 14.40 19.46 24.56
N THR A 5 15.00 20.37 23.83
CA THR A 5 14.93 20.50 22.38
C THR A 5 15.72 19.40 21.68
N SER A 6 15.12 18.90 20.61
CA SER A 6 15.60 17.90 19.67
C SER A 6 16.86 18.29 18.88
N SER A 7 17.68 17.30 18.55
CA SER A 7 18.44 17.27 17.30
C SER A 7 18.83 15.82 16.98
N GLU A 8 17.93 15.09 16.31
CA GLU A 8 18.30 13.84 15.63
C GLU A 8 18.78 14.22 14.23
N ASP A 9 20.10 14.22 14.07
CA ASP A 9 20.78 14.44 12.80
C ASP A 9 20.49 13.25 11.87
N SER A 10 19.62 13.48 10.90
CA SER A 10 19.34 12.53 9.82
C SER A 10 20.33 12.80 8.69
N SER A 11 21.57 12.36 8.88
CA SER A 11 22.54 12.25 7.79
C SER A 11 22.01 11.27 6.74
N SER A 12 21.55 11.81 5.61
CA SER A 12 21.16 11.02 4.44
C SER A 12 22.37 10.87 3.52
N ASP A 13 23.25 9.93 3.85
CA ASP A 13 24.20 9.41 2.87
C ASP A 13 23.41 8.60 1.83
N TYR A 14 23.08 9.28 0.73
CA TYR A 14 22.68 8.61 -0.50
C TYR A 14 23.96 8.09 -1.18
N SER A 15 24.63 7.13 -0.54
CA SER A 15 25.65 6.37 -1.24
C SER A 15 24.94 5.57 -2.32
N THR A 16 24.94 6.09 -3.55
CA THR A 16 24.78 5.25 -4.73
C THR A 16 26.00 4.34 -4.74
N GLU A 17 25.87 3.21 -4.05
CA GLU A 17 26.65 2.01 -4.31
C GLU A 17 26.38 1.63 -5.78
N SER A 18 27.07 2.33 -6.69
CA SER A 18 27.28 1.90 -8.06
C SER A 18 28.21 0.70 -7.95
N SER A 19 27.63 -0.43 -7.57
CA SER A 19 28.31 -1.71 -7.52
C SER A 19 28.92 -1.94 -8.89
N GLU A 20 30.23 -2.14 -8.88
CA GLU A 20 31.00 -2.65 -9.99
C GLU A 20 30.28 -3.90 -10.55
N ASP A 21 30.24 -3.99 -11.87
CA ASP A 21 29.36 -4.81 -12.72
C ASP A 21 29.55 -6.33 -12.57
N ASP A 22 29.21 -6.89 -11.40
CA ASP A 22 29.16 -8.34 -11.16
C ASP A 22 27.86 -8.98 -11.70
N GLY A 23 26.99 -8.20 -12.37
CA GLY A 23 25.71 -8.67 -12.91
C GLY A 23 24.70 -9.15 -11.86
N MET A 24 24.87 -8.75 -10.59
CA MET A 24 24.00 -9.13 -9.46
C MET A 24 23.30 -7.90 -8.86
N GLU A 25 21.98 -8.00 -8.66
CA GLU A 25 21.14 -6.98 -8.04
C GLU A 25 20.78 -7.37 -6.61
N THR A 26 20.91 -6.42 -5.67
CA THR A 26 20.49 -6.64 -4.28
C THR A 26 18.99 -6.35 -4.12
N ALA A 27 18.21 -7.37 -3.76
CA ALA A 27 16.78 -7.29 -3.48
C ALA A 27 16.49 -7.56 -1.99
N GLN A 28 15.56 -6.79 -1.41
CA GLN A 28 15.04 -6.99 -0.06
C GLN A 28 13.58 -7.45 -0.12
N ILE A 29 13.35 -8.73 0.16
CA ILE A 29 12.04 -9.37 0.12
C ILE A 29 11.69 -9.87 1.52
N ASN A 30 10.53 -9.45 2.06
CA ASN A 30 10.06 -9.82 3.40
C ASN A 30 11.08 -9.61 4.54
N GLY A 31 11.99 -8.64 4.38
CA GLY A 31 13.04 -8.35 5.38
C GLY A 31 14.36 -9.09 5.14
N PHE A 32 14.38 -10.09 4.26
CA PHE A 32 15.60 -10.78 3.84
C PHE A 32 16.26 -10.03 2.69
N LYS A 33 17.57 -9.82 2.78
CA LYS A 33 18.38 -9.29 1.68
C LYS A 33 18.96 -10.48 0.92
N ILE A 34 18.70 -10.51 -0.38
CA ILE A 34 19.17 -11.54 -1.30
C ILE A 34 19.84 -10.87 -2.50
N GLN A 35 20.85 -11.51 -3.07
CA GLN A 35 21.45 -11.10 -4.33
C GLN A 35 20.88 -11.96 -5.44
N LEU A 36 20.35 -11.32 -6.48
CA LEU A 36 19.72 -11.97 -7.62
C LEU A 36 20.51 -11.63 -8.90
N PRO A 37 20.70 -12.57 -9.83
CA PRO A 37 21.26 -12.24 -11.13
C PRO A 37 20.39 -11.21 -11.86
N GLN A 38 20.99 -10.15 -12.39
CA GLN A 38 20.29 -9.09 -13.12
C GLN A 38 19.48 -9.64 -14.30
N GLY A 39 20.03 -10.65 -14.99
CA GLY A 39 19.34 -11.35 -16.07
C GLY A 39 18.00 -11.99 -15.65
N LEU A 40 17.85 -12.38 -14.39
CA LEU A 40 16.59 -12.90 -13.85
C LEU A 40 15.56 -11.78 -13.58
N CYS A 41 16.03 -10.59 -13.20
CA CYS A 41 15.17 -9.44 -12.95
C CYS A 41 14.66 -8.79 -14.25
N GLU A 42 15.45 -8.82 -15.33
CA GLU A 42 15.13 -8.13 -16.58
C GLU A 42 14.38 -8.99 -17.60
N ARG A 43 14.75 -10.27 -17.72
CA ARG A 43 14.24 -11.19 -18.74
C ARG A 43 13.13 -12.08 -18.19
N GLN A 44 11.92 -11.83 -18.68
CA GLN A 44 10.74 -12.59 -18.29
C GLN A 44 10.84 -14.08 -18.67
N ASP A 45 11.54 -14.40 -19.75
CA ASP A 45 11.63 -15.79 -20.24
C ASP A 45 12.41 -16.67 -19.28
N ILE A 46 13.54 -16.17 -18.75
CA ILE A 46 14.32 -16.87 -17.71
C ILE A 46 13.52 -16.98 -16.42
N PHE A 47 12.82 -15.91 -16.06
CA PHE A 47 11.99 -15.91 -14.87
C PHE A 47 10.91 -17.00 -14.96
N LYS A 48 10.22 -17.13 -16.09
CA LYS A 48 9.20 -18.16 -16.30
C LYS A 48 9.76 -19.58 -16.20
N GLU A 49 10.96 -19.82 -16.73
CA GLU A 49 11.59 -21.13 -16.69
C GLU A 49 11.79 -21.64 -15.25
N LEU A 50 12.13 -20.76 -14.31
CA LEU A 50 12.29 -21.10 -12.89
C LEU A 50 10.98 -21.48 -12.20
N PHE A 51 9.85 -20.90 -12.63
CA PHE A 51 8.55 -21.10 -12.00
C PHE A 51 7.68 -22.06 -12.83
N THR A 52 8.21 -23.25 -13.06
CA THR A 52 7.52 -24.33 -13.80
C THR A 52 7.18 -25.49 -12.87
N THR A 53 6.09 -26.21 -13.18
CA THR A 53 5.69 -27.45 -12.48
C THR A 53 6.81 -28.49 -12.45
N GLU A 54 7.67 -28.54 -13.47
CA GLU A 54 8.84 -29.41 -13.54
C GLU A 54 9.86 -29.09 -12.44
N VAL A 55 10.20 -27.81 -12.28
CA VAL A 55 11.11 -27.33 -11.23
C VAL A 55 10.52 -27.62 -9.84
N TRP A 56 9.22 -27.38 -9.66
CA TRP A 56 8.52 -27.71 -8.42
C TRP A 56 8.60 -29.21 -8.07
N ASN A 57 8.43 -30.08 -9.06
CA ASN A 57 8.53 -31.53 -8.88
C ASN A 57 9.97 -32.02 -8.63
N SER A 58 10.97 -31.28 -9.08
CA SER A 58 12.39 -31.58 -8.78
C SER A 58 12.83 -31.22 -7.36
N LEU A 59 12.07 -30.41 -6.63
CA LEU A 59 12.39 -30.05 -5.24
C LEU A 59 12.28 -31.26 -4.30
N SER A 60 12.98 -31.23 -3.17
CA SER A 60 12.81 -32.25 -2.13
C SER A 60 11.45 -32.14 -1.44
N ASP A 61 10.94 -33.24 -0.89
CA ASP A 61 9.66 -33.27 -0.17
C ASP A 61 9.64 -32.27 1.00
N VAL A 62 10.77 -32.14 1.71
CA VAL A 62 10.92 -31.20 2.83
C VAL A 62 10.73 -29.75 2.37
N HIS A 63 11.34 -29.37 1.24
CA HIS A 63 11.18 -28.02 0.69
C HIS A 63 9.77 -27.78 0.17
N ARG A 64 9.15 -28.77 -0.48
CA ARG A 64 7.75 -28.67 -0.93
C ARG A 64 6.80 -28.47 0.23
N GLN A 65 6.93 -29.27 1.30
CA GLN A 65 6.10 -29.13 2.50
C GLN A 65 6.28 -27.75 3.14
N HIS A 66 7.52 -27.26 3.24
CA HIS A 66 7.78 -25.92 3.74
C HIS A 66 7.13 -24.84 2.85
N LEU A 67 7.28 -24.93 1.52
CA LEU A 67 6.70 -23.96 0.60
C LEU A 67 5.16 -23.97 0.60
N GLN A 68 4.55 -25.14 0.81
CA GLN A 68 3.09 -25.28 0.96
C GLN A 68 2.55 -24.53 2.19
N THR A 69 3.36 -24.25 3.21
CA THR A 69 2.93 -23.46 4.38
C THR A 69 2.64 -21.99 4.04
N PHE A 70 3.19 -21.48 2.93
CA PHE A 70 2.91 -20.13 2.45
C PHE A 70 1.63 -20.03 1.61
N LEU A 71 1.04 -21.17 1.23
CA LEU A 71 -0.24 -21.19 0.53
C LEU A 71 -1.41 -20.96 1.49
N PRO A 72 -2.56 -20.47 0.99
CA PRO A 72 -3.77 -20.39 1.78
C PRO A 72 -4.18 -21.76 2.34
N ASN A 73 -4.74 -21.77 3.55
CA ASN A 73 -5.39 -22.96 4.10
C ASN A 73 -6.84 -22.98 3.65
N PHE A 74 -7.26 -24.12 3.09
CA PHE A 74 -8.62 -24.32 2.63
C PHE A 74 -9.42 -25.15 3.65
N PRO A 75 -10.71 -24.83 3.84
CA PRO A 75 -11.56 -25.51 4.83
C PRO A 75 -11.92 -26.94 4.43
N GLU A 76 -11.95 -27.24 3.13
CA GLU A 76 -12.27 -28.55 2.58
C GLU A 76 -11.19 -28.94 1.58
N ASN A 77 -10.74 -30.20 1.65
CA ASN A 77 -9.82 -30.80 0.68
C ASN A 77 -8.53 -30.01 0.44
N ASP A 78 -7.89 -29.58 1.53
CA ASP A 78 -6.77 -28.64 1.55
C ASP A 78 -5.60 -29.02 0.64
N GLU A 79 -5.18 -30.29 0.65
CA GLU A 79 -4.05 -30.76 -0.16
C GLU A 79 -4.34 -30.70 -1.67
N LEU A 80 -5.55 -31.09 -2.09
CA LEU A 80 -5.95 -31.07 -3.49
C LEU A 80 -6.15 -29.64 -4.00
N GLU A 81 -6.79 -28.77 -3.22
CA GLU A 81 -6.97 -27.36 -3.58
C GLU A 81 -5.62 -26.60 -3.61
N LYS A 82 -4.68 -26.91 -2.71
CA LYS A 82 -3.31 -26.38 -2.76
C LYS A 82 -2.59 -26.79 -4.04
N THR A 83 -2.71 -28.06 -4.43
CA THR A 83 -2.08 -28.58 -5.65
C THR A 83 -2.64 -27.90 -6.90
N LYS A 84 -3.97 -27.76 -6.98
CA LYS A 84 -4.64 -27.04 -8.07
C LYS A 84 -4.28 -25.56 -8.11
N THR A 85 -4.14 -24.92 -6.95
CA THR A 85 -3.73 -23.52 -6.83
C THR A 85 -2.29 -23.33 -7.32
N LEU A 86 -1.38 -24.26 -7.03
CA LEU A 86 -0.01 -24.24 -7.55
C LEU A 86 0.05 -24.39 -9.06
N GLN A 87 -0.74 -25.29 -9.65
CA GLN A 87 -0.82 -25.42 -11.11
C GLN A 87 -1.25 -24.10 -11.75
N ARG A 88 -2.35 -23.51 -11.28
CA ARG A 88 -2.82 -22.19 -11.75
C ARG A 88 -1.78 -21.09 -11.56
N LEU A 89 -1.02 -21.14 -10.47
CA LEU A 89 0.05 -20.17 -10.21
C LEU A 89 1.15 -20.24 -11.28
N PHE A 90 1.61 -21.44 -11.61
CA PHE A 90 2.64 -21.65 -12.64
C PHE A 90 2.12 -21.43 -14.07
N ASP A 91 0.83 -21.67 -14.32
CA ASP A 91 0.16 -21.31 -15.58
C ASP A 91 -0.02 -19.80 -15.78
N LEU A 92 0.43 -18.98 -14.81
CA LEU A 92 0.32 -17.52 -14.78
C LEU A 92 -1.15 -17.03 -14.79
N ASP A 93 -2.07 -17.79 -14.22
CA ASP A 93 -3.48 -17.40 -14.10
C ASP A 93 -3.65 -16.12 -13.27
N VAL A 94 -4.78 -15.45 -13.50
CA VAL A 94 -5.17 -14.26 -12.77
C VAL A 94 -5.87 -14.64 -11.47
N PHE A 95 -5.37 -14.15 -10.33
CA PHE A 95 -5.97 -14.38 -9.02
C PHE A 95 -6.73 -13.15 -8.52
N LYS A 96 -6.03 -12.03 -8.36
CA LYS A 96 -6.60 -10.78 -7.82
C LYS A 96 -6.19 -9.61 -8.69
N PHE A 97 -6.98 -9.32 -9.71
CA PHE A 97 -6.75 -8.29 -10.75
C PHE A 97 -5.51 -8.50 -11.63
N ASN A 98 -4.55 -9.33 -11.21
CA ASN A 98 -3.39 -9.74 -11.97
C ASN A 98 -2.91 -11.14 -11.58
N SER A 99 -1.99 -11.67 -12.38
CA SER A 99 -1.21 -12.86 -12.04
C SER A 99 -0.11 -12.49 -11.05
N PRO A 100 -0.03 -13.16 -9.89
CA PRO A 100 0.96 -12.88 -8.86
C PRO A 100 2.41 -12.96 -9.36
N LEU A 101 2.73 -13.97 -10.17
CA LEU A 101 4.08 -14.15 -10.72
C LEU A 101 4.44 -13.05 -11.73
N VAL A 102 3.50 -12.69 -12.61
CA VAL A 102 3.70 -11.58 -13.57
C VAL A 102 3.88 -10.26 -12.83
N LYS A 103 3.04 -9.99 -11.82
CA LYS A 103 3.17 -8.80 -10.98
C LYS A 103 4.53 -8.78 -10.26
N PHE A 104 4.94 -9.89 -9.68
CA PHE A 104 6.21 -9.99 -8.97
C PHE A 104 7.40 -9.75 -9.89
N HIS A 105 7.41 -10.31 -11.10
CA HIS A 105 8.44 -10.03 -12.10
C HIS A 105 8.45 -8.55 -12.52
N ASN A 106 7.28 -7.96 -12.74
CA ASN A 106 7.19 -6.53 -13.06
C ASN A 106 7.71 -5.64 -11.92
N ASP A 107 7.41 -6.00 -10.67
CA ASP A 107 7.91 -5.33 -9.48
C ASP A 107 9.43 -5.50 -9.36
N LEU A 108 9.98 -6.69 -9.66
CA LEU A 108 11.43 -6.93 -9.73
C LEU A 108 12.08 -6.03 -10.79
N LYS A 109 11.58 -6.05 -12.02
CA LYS A 109 12.07 -5.23 -13.13
C LYS A 109 12.01 -3.73 -12.84
N ALA A 110 11.00 -3.29 -12.08
CA ALA A 110 10.85 -1.89 -11.66
C ALA A 110 11.78 -1.51 -10.48
N GLY A 111 12.59 -2.43 -9.97
CA GLY A 111 13.44 -2.21 -8.80
C GLY A 111 12.65 -2.09 -7.49
N TYR A 112 11.40 -2.55 -7.45
CA TYR A 112 10.50 -2.39 -6.29
C TYR A 112 11.10 -2.96 -4.99
N PHE A 113 11.95 -3.97 -5.11
CA PHE A 113 12.60 -4.68 -4.01
C PHE A 113 13.99 -4.14 -3.66
N ARG A 114 14.54 -3.14 -4.35
CA ARG A 114 15.84 -2.58 -3.96
C ARG A 114 15.78 -1.98 -2.54
N PRO A 115 16.82 -2.13 -1.70
CA PRO A 115 16.76 -1.79 -0.28
C PRO A 115 16.60 -0.28 0.00
N ASP A 116 17.18 0.58 -0.84
CA ASP A 116 16.97 2.03 -0.85
C ASP A 116 15.52 2.40 -1.15
N ILE A 117 14.94 1.82 -2.21
CA ILE A 117 13.55 2.06 -2.62
C ILE A 117 12.58 1.52 -1.55
N ALA A 118 12.86 0.34 -0.98
CA ALA A 118 12.07 -0.25 0.10
C ALA A 118 12.09 0.62 1.36
N ARG A 119 13.25 1.18 1.73
CA ARG A 119 13.40 2.14 2.84
C ARG A 119 12.59 3.41 2.56
N MET A 120 12.74 4.00 1.38
CA MET A 120 12.01 5.21 0.99
C MET A 120 10.50 5.01 1.07
N ARG A 121 9.99 3.92 0.49
CA ARG A 121 8.56 3.56 0.54
C ARG A 121 8.05 3.40 1.98
N LYS A 122 8.85 2.81 2.86
CA LYS A 122 8.51 2.68 4.29
C LYS A 122 8.36 4.04 4.97
N ILE A 123 9.22 5.01 4.65
CA ILE A 123 9.16 6.38 5.18
C ILE A 123 7.90 7.08 4.68
N ILE A 124 7.64 7.03 3.37
CA ILE A 124 6.44 7.63 2.74
C ILE A 124 5.17 7.05 3.38
N ASN A 125 5.04 5.73 3.44
CA ASN A 125 3.90 5.06 4.07
C ASN A 125 3.70 5.47 5.53
N LYS A 126 4.78 5.71 6.28
CA LYS A 126 4.70 6.17 7.67
C LYS A 126 4.19 7.61 7.75
N ALA A 127 4.66 8.49 6.87
CA ALA A 127 4.22 9.87 6.76
C ALA A 127 2.74 9.95 6.37
N GLU A 128 2.32 9.24 5.32
CA GLU A 128 0.94 9.19 4.85
C GLU A 128 -0.01 8.67 5.94
N LYS A 129 0.38 7.60 6.66
CA LYS A 129 -0.43 7.09 7.79
C LYS A 129 -0.58 8.13 8.90
N LYS A 130 0.46 8.92 9.18
CA LYS A 130 0.41 10.00 10.18
C LYS A 130 -0.51 11.13 9.70
N GLU A 131 -0.39 11.51 8.44
CA GLU A 131 -1.22 12.54 7.82
C GLU A 131 -2.70 12.13 7.78
N ALA A 132 -3.00 10.89 7.37
CA ALA A 132 -4.36 10.37 7.35
C ALA A 132 -5.02 10.41 8.73
N LYS A 133 -4.28 10.06 9.79
CA LYS A 133 -4.74 10.19 11.18
C LYS A 133 -5.00 11.65 11.56
N TYR A 134 -4.11 12.56 11.18
CA TYR A 134 -4.28 13.99 11.45
C TYR A 134 -5.53 14.54 10.72
N ARG A 135 -5.67 14.26 9.42
CA ARG A 135 -6.83 14.63 8.62
C ARG A 135 -8.13 14.12 9.23
N TYR A 136 -8.15 12.87 9.71
CA TYR A 136 -9.33 12.31 10.37
C TYR A 136 -9.67 13.06 11.68
N LYS A 137 -8.66 13.40 12.49
CA LYS A 137 -8.86 14.18 13.73
C LYS A 137 -9.45 15.57 13.43
N THR A 138 -8.85 16.30 12.49
CA THR A 138 -9.34 17.62 12.07
C THR A 138 -10.76 17.55 11.53
N TYR A 139 -11.05 16.56 10.68
CA TYR A 139 -12.39 16.34 10.15
C TYR A 139 -13.41 16.09 11.28
N ARG A 140 -13.06 15.26 12.26
CA ARG A 140 -13.92 14.96 13.41
C ARG A 140 -14.18 16.21 14.27
N GLU A 141 -13.18 17.05 14.48
CA GLU A 141 -13.33 18.30 15.23
C GLU A 141 -14.24 19.29 14.50
N GLN A 142 -14.03 19.47 13.19
CA GLN A 142 -14.90 20.29 12.34
C GLN A 142 -16.35 19.78 12.38
N LEU A 143 -16.55 18.47 12.23
CA LEU A 143 -17.87 17.85 12.30
C LEU A 143 -18.55 18.10 13.65
N LYS A 144 -17.80 18.08 14.75
CA LYS A 144 -18.33 18.41 16.08
C LYS A 144 -18.85 19.84 16.12
N HIS A 145 -18.08 20.81 15.62
CA HIS A 145 -18.48 22.21 15.57
C HIS A 145 -19.73 22.42 14.71
N GLU A 146 -19.78 21.81 13.53
CA GLU A 146 -20.94 21.90 12.64
C GLU A 146 -22.21 21.32 13.28
N VAL A 147 -22.10 20.19 14.00
CA VAL A 147 -23.23 19.59 14.72
C VAL A 147 -23.74 20.53 15.81
N ILE A 148 -22.85 21.08 16.64
CA ILE A 148 -23.23 22.03 17.71
C ILE A 148 -23.87 23.29 17.12
N GLU A 149 -23.31 23.85 16.06
CA GLU A 149 -23.86 25.03 15.39
C GLU A 149 -25.26 24.73 14.82
N SER A 150 -25.46 23.55 14.21
CA SER A 150 -26.76 23.14 13.68
C SER A 150 -27.82 23.00 14.78
N GLN A 151 -27.45 22.48 15.95
CA GLN A 151 -28.34 22.39 17.10
C GLN A 151 -28.70 23.78 17.65
N ALA A 152 -27.71 24.66 17.81
CA ALA A 152 -27.95 26.03 18.28
C ALA A 152 -28.90 26.80 17.34
N LYS A 153 -28.73 26.64 16.01
CA LYS A 153 -29.64 27.23 15.02
C LYS A 153 -31.06 26.68 15.15
N LEU A 154 -31.20 25.37 15.30
CA LEU A 154 -32.50 24.71 15.47
C LEU A 154 -33.22 25.19 16.73
N LEU A 155 -32.51 25.29 17.85
CA LEU A 155 -33.07 25.81 19.11
C LEU A 155 -33.49 27.28 18.98
N ASN A 156 -32.69 28.12 18.32
CA ASN A 156 -33.05 29.51 18.05
C ASN A 156 -34.29 29.61 17.14
N GLN A 157 -34.43 28.72 16.15
CA GLN A 157 -35.65 28.64 15.34
C GLN A 157 -36.85 28.28 16.22
N ILE A 158 -36.78 27.20 17.00
CA ILE A 158 -37.88 26.77 17.89
C ILE A 158 -38.30 27.92 18.83
N ARG A 159 -37.34 28.64 19.41
CA ARG A 159 -37.65 29.77 20.32
C ARG A 159 -38.42 30.91 19.65
N ASN A 160 -38.18 31.14 18.36
CA ASN A 160 -38.75 32.25 17.61
C ASN A 160 -39.99 31.85 16.79
N LEU A 161 -40.33 30.57 16.71
CA LEU A 161 -41.49 30.06 15.97
C LEU A 161 -42.76 30.06 16.85
N PRO A 162 -43.93 30.34 16.27
CA PRO A 162 -45.19 30.22 16.98
C PRO A 162 -45.54 28.73 17.28
N PRO A 163 -46.35 28.45 18.32
CA PRO A 163 -46.75 27.09 18.66
C PRO A 163 -47.43 26.37 17.49
N GLY A 164 -46.98 25.15 17.18
CA GLY A 164 -47.56 24.30 16.12
C GLY A 164 -46.84 24.34 14.76
N VAL A 165 -45.80 25.16 14.59
CA VAL A 165 -44.97 25.16 13.37
C VAL A 165 -43.66 24.41 13.62
N GLU A 166 -43.38 23.39 12.82
CA GLU A 166 -42.14 22.59 12.95
C GLU A 166 -40.91 23.33 12.40
N PRO A 167 -39.76 23.27 13.10
CA PRO A 167 -38.53 23.86 12.62
C PRO A 167 -37.95 23.06 11.45
N ARG A 168 -37.54 23.74 10.37
CA ARG A 168 -36.97 23.09 9.18
C ARG A 168 -35.48 22.81 9.39
N PRO A 169 -35.03 21.53 9.39
CA PRO A 169 -33.60 21.23 9.51
C PRO A 169 -32.83 21.73 8.29
N GLU A 170 -31.76 22.49 8.53
CA GLU A 170 -30.88 22.96 7.45
C GLU A 170 -30.07 21.78 6.90
N LYS A 171 -30.08 21.61 5.57
CA LYS A 171 -29.29 20.56 4.91
C LYS A 171 -27.80 20.89 5.09
N ARG A 172 -27.04 19.97 5.68
CA ARG A 172 -25.58 20.10 5.84
C ARG A 172 -24.94 20.30 4.47
N LYS A 173 -24.24 21.43 4.29
CA LYS A 173 -23.45 21.66 3.07
C LYS A 173 -22.16 20.84 3.21
N MET A 174 -22.10 19.68 2.54
CA MET A 174 -20.91 18.81 2.47
C MET A 174 -19.78 19.47 1.68
N LYS A 175 -19.26 20.62 2.15
CA LYS A 175 -18.20 21.38 1.47
C LYS A 175 -16.81 20.77 1.69
N ILE A 176 -16.65 19.90 2.70
CA ILE A 176 -15.34 19.43 3.17
C ILE A 176 -14.79 18.30 2.29
N ILE A 177 -15.64 17.40 1.79
CA ILE A 177 -15.19 16.27 0.94
C ILE A 177 -14.75 16.77 -0.44
N LEU A 178 -15.50 17.70 -1.05
CA LEU A 178 -15.19 18.19 -2.40
C LEU A 178 -13.90 19.02 -2.46
N LYS A 179 -13.61 19.85 -1.45
CA LYS A 179 -12.36 20.62 -1.42
C LYS A 179 -11.14 19.73 -1.17
N ALA A 180 -11.23 18.78 -0.25
CA ALA A 180 -10.12 17.84 0.01
C ALA A 180 -9.84 16.94 -1.21
N LEU A 181 -10.89 16.49 -1.92
CA LEU A 181 -10.74 15.74 -3.17
C LEU A 181 -10.17 16.61 -4.30
N GLN A 182 -10.59 17.89 -4.42
CA GLN A 182 -10.07 18.82 -5.43
C GLN A 182 -8.61 19.21 -5.18
N SER A 183 -8.18 19.36 -3.92
CA SER A 183 -6.78 19.62 -3.57
C SER A 183 -5.91 18.42 -3.92
N HIS A 184 -6.32 17.22 -3.55
CA HIS A 184 -5.59 15.98 -3.84
C HIS A 184 -5.49 15.69 -5.35
N TYR A 185 -6.54 16.01 -6.12
CA TYR A 185 -6.51 15.93 -7.59
C TYR A 185 -5.61 16.98 -8.25
N ARG A 186 -5.47 18.17 -7.64
CA ARG A 186 -4.61 19.25 -8.17
C ARG A 186 -3.12 19.00 -7.91
N GLU A 187 -2.78 18.35 -6.80
CA GLU A 187 -1.40 17.96 -6.48
C GLU A 187 -0.93 16.84 -7.42
N ASN A 188 -1.71 15.76 -7.56
CA ASN A 188 -1.35 14.62 -8.43
C ASN A 188 -1.31 14.96 -9.94
N LYS A 189 -1.95 16.05 -10.39
CA LYS A 189 -1.89 16.51 -11.79
C LYS A 189 -0.62 17.31 -12.12
N LYS A 190 0.06 17.86 -11.12
CA LYS A 190 1.34 18.57 -11.33
C LYS A 190 2.51 17.60 -11.52
N ASP A 191 2.45 16.45 -10.87
CA ASP A 191 3.50 15.42 -10.95
C ASP A 191 3.46 14.61 -12.26
N THR A 192 2.36 14.68 -13.01
CA THR A 192 2.18 13.99 -14.30
C THR A 192 2.39 14.90 -15.52
N SER A 193 2.62 16.19 -15.32
CA SER A 193 2.79 17.17 -16.41
C SER A 193 4.23 17.70 -16.56
N THR A 194 5.18 17.10 -15.85
CA THR A 194 6.62 17.40 -15.96
C THR A 194 7.38 16.16 -16.43
N VAL A 195 7.04 15.66 -17.62
CA VAL A 195 7.90 14.86 -18.51
C VAL A 195 7.57 15.28 -19.94
#